data_AF-A0A0W8FI11-F1
#
_entry.id   AF-A0A0W8FI11-F1
#
_cell.length_a   1.000
_cell.length_b   1.000
_cell.length_c   1.000
_cell.angle_alpha   90.00
_cell.angle_beta   90.00
_cell.angle_gamma   90.00
#
_symmetry.space_group_name_H-M   'P 1'
#
loop_
_entity.id
_entity.type
_entity.pdbx_description
1 polymer ?
#
loop_
_entity_poly.entity_id
_entity_poly.type
_entity_poly.pdbx_seq_one_letter_code
_entity_poly.pdbx_strand_id
1 'polypeptide(L)' 'MREPCAIFPVQSGVPPIGIGVLLIIFAIAPLIVAGMPALPAPVLLIFLGAGIFFIWIGLTK' A
#
# COMPACT_ATOMS: atom_id res chain seq x y z
N MET A 1 6.27 11.43 29.10
CA MET A 1 5.58 10.45 28.23
C MET A 1 6.23 10.60 26.86
N ARG A 2 6.90 9.57 26.33
CA ARG A 2 7.60 9.68 25.03
C ARG A 2 6.54 9.65 23.93
N GLU A 3 6.36 10.79 23.26
CA GLU A 3 5.56 10.87 22.05
C GLU A 3 6.19 9.94 21.00
N PRO A 4 5.45 8.99 20.40
CA PRO A 4 5.99 8.25 19.27
C PRO A 4 6.20 9.27 18.15
N CYS A 5 7.45 9.45 17.71
CA CYS A 5 7.78 10.26 16.53
C CYS A 5 6.90 9.80 15.37
N ALA A 6 5.82 10.54 15.11
CA ALA A 6 4.94 10.29 13.99
C ALA A 6 5.71 10.71 12.73
N ILE A 7 6.20 9.72 11.97
CA ILE A 7 6.85 9.90 10.66
C ILE A 7 5.96 10.73 9.70
N PHE A 8 4.65 10.82 10.00
CA PHE A 8 3.73 11.76 9.38
C PHE A 8 3.00 12.56 10.47
N PRO A 9 3.21 13.89 10.59
CA PRO A 9 2.61 14.74 11.62
C PRO A 9 1.13 15.08 11.35
N VAL A 10 0.39 14.15 10.74
CA VAL A 10 -1.03 14.30 10.42
C VAL A 10 -1.81 13.21 11.15
N GLN A 11 -2.82 13.63 11.90
CA GLN A 11 -3.77 12.77 12.64
C GLN A 11 -4.72 12.00 11.69
N SER A 12 -4.31 11.79 10.45
CA SER A 12 -5.14 11.32 9.36
C SER A 12 -4.81 9.87 9.05
N GLY A 13 -5.82 9.04 8.78
CA GLY A 13 -5.67 7.71 8.18
C GLY A 13 -5.16 7.74 6.74
N VAL A 14 -4.95 8.94 6.16
CA VAL A 14 -4.52 9.13 4.76
C VAL A 14 -3.15 8.54 4.44
N PRO A 15 -2.07 8.67 5.26
CA PRO A 15 -0.78 8.08 4.93
C PRO A 15 -0.80 6.54 4.73
N PRO A 16 -1.39 5.72 5.61
CA PRO A 16 -1.48 4.28 5.37
C PRO A 16 -2.39 3.94 4.18
N ILE A 17 -3.48 4.67 3.95
CA ILE A 17 -4.32 4.48 2.74
C ILE A 17 -3.50 4.77 1.48
N GLY A 18 -2.74 5.86 1.45
CA GLY A 18 -1.90 6.24 0.33
C GLY A 18 -0.85 5.18 0.00
N ILE A 19 -0.20 4.61 1.02
CA ILE A 19 0.73 3.49 0.86
C ILE A 19 0.01 2.26 0.31
N GLY A 20 -1.17 1.93 0.84
CA GLY A 20 -1.93 0.77 0.38
C GLY A 20 -2.37 0.89 -1.08
N VAL A 21 -2.84 2.07 -1.49
CA VAL A 21 -3.20 2.37 -2.89
C VAL A 21 -1.97 2.29 -3.79
N LEU A 22 -0.83 2.84 -3.38
CA LEU A 22 0.43 2.72 -4.11
C LEU A 22 0.81 1.25 -4.37
N LEU A 23 0.73 0.40 -3.35
CA LEU A 23 1.04 -1.03 -3.49
C LEU A 23 0.12 -1.73 -4.50
N ILE A 24 -1.17 -1.40 -4.51
CA ILE A 24 -2.12 -1.94 -5.48
C ILE A 24 -1.80 -1.44 -6.90
N ILE A 25 -1.44 -0.16 -7.05
CA ILE A 25 -1.02 0.38 -8.35
C ILE A 25 0.23 -0.35 -8.85
N PHE A 26 1.21 -0.61 -7.99
CA PHE A 26 2.41 -1.38 -8.35
C PHE A 26 2.11 -2.84 -8.72
N ALA A 27 1.07 -3.44 -8.15
CA ALA A 27 0.62 -4.78 -8.53
C ALA A 27 -0.07 -4.80 -9.90
N ILE A 28 -0.87 -3.77 -10.22
CA ILE A 28 -1.70 -3.73 -11.43
C ILE A 28 -0.95 -3.13 -12.62
N ALA A 29 -0.12 -2.11 -12.42
CA ALA A 29 0.64 -1.41 -13.47
C ALA A 29 1.40 -2.37 -14.43
N PRO A 30 2.17 -3.37 -13.96
CA PRO A 30 2.87 -4.28 -14.86
C PRO A 30 1.95 -5.27 -15.60
N LEU A 31 0.69 -5.42 -15.18
CA LEU A 31 -0.30 -6.22 -15.90
C LEU A 31 -0.96 -5.45 -17.06
N ILE A 32 -1.03 -4.11 -16.95
CA ILE A 32 -1.68 -3.25 -17.95
C ILE A 32 -0.69 -2.60 -18.92
N VAL A 33 0.57 -2.43 -18.53
CA VAL A 33 1.60 -1.83 -19.40
C VAL A 33 2.28 -2.91 -20.23
N ALA A 34 2.06 -2.85 -21.54
CA ALA A 34 2.71 -3.73 -22.50
C ALA A 34 4.25 -3.60 -22.43
N GLY A 35 4.94 -4.73 -22.33
CA GLY A 35 6.41 -4.78 -22.28
C GLY A 35 7.02 -4.74 -20.88
N MET A 36 6.22 -4.60 -19.82
CA MET A 36 6.71 -4.83 -18.46
C MET A 36 6.65 -6.31 -18.08
N PRO A 37 7.70 -6.87 -17.45
CA PRO A 37 7.63 -8.21 -16.91
C PRO A 37 6.62 -8.24 -15.76
N ALA A 38 5.62 -9.11 -15.85
CA ALA A 38 4.67 -9.33 -14.77
C ALA A 38 5.39 -9.83 -13.51
N LEU A 39 4.98 -9.35 -12.33
CA LEU A 39 5.51 -9.88 -11.08
C LEU A 39 5.10 -11.35 -10.93
N PRO A 40 5.97 -12.20 -10.37
CA PRO A 40 5.61 -13.58 -10.07
C PRO A 40 4.40 -13.60 -9.12
N ALA A 41 3.47 -14.52 -9.37
CA ALA A 41 2.18 -14.60 -8.68
C ALA A 41 2.24 -14.49 -7.14
N PRO A 42 3.22 -15.10 -6.43
CA PRO A 42 3.32 -14.94 -4.98
C PRO A 42 3.59 -13.50 -4.55
N VAL A 43 4.42 -12.77 -5.30
CA VAL A 43 4.74 -11.37 -4.98
C VAL A 43 3.54 -10.48 -5.25
N LEU A 44 2.81 -10.76 -6.33
CA LEU A 44 1.59 -10.03 -6.67
C LEU A 44 0.52 -10.16 -5.57
N LEU A 45 0.36 -11.36 -5.01
CA LEU A 45 -0.54 -11.61 -3.86
C LEU A 45 -0.09 -10.86 -2.61
N ILE A 46 1.21 -10.77 -2.34
CA ILE A 46 1.74 -10.00 -1.20
C ILE A 46 1.45 -8.52 -1.38
N PHE A 47 1.69 -7.95 -2.56
CA PHE A 47 1.42 -6.53 -2.81
C PHE A 47 -0.07 -6.19 -2.71
N LEU A 48 -0.94 -7.04 -3.26
CA LEU A 48 -2.40 -6.89 -3.11
C LEU A 48 -2.86 -7.02 -1.66
N GLY A 49 -2.42 -8.07 -0.97
CA GLY A 49 -2.78 -8.33 0.42
C GLY A 49 -2.29 -7.22 1.36
N ALA A 50 -1.04 -6.80 1.22
CA ALA A 50 -0.48 -5.69 1.97
C ALA A 50 -1.20 -4.38 1.64
N GLY A 51 -1.49 -4.12 0.36
CA GLY A 51 -2.23 -2.94 -0.08
C GLY A 51 -3.61 -2.82 0.58
N ILE A 52 -4.38 -3.91 0.54
CA ILE A 52 -5.70 -4.01 1.20
C ILE A 52 -5.56 -3.83 2.71
N PHE A 53 -4.56 -4.46 3.33
CA PHE A 53 -4.31 -4.37 4.76
C PHE A 53 -3.97 -2.94 5.21
N PHE A 54 -3.15 -2.22 4.44
CA PHE A 54 -2.79 -0.82 4.73
C PHE A 54 -3.98 0.13 4.55
N ILE A 55 -4.83 -0.09 3.53
CA ILE A 55 -6.09 0.64 3.38
C ILE A 55 -7.01 0.35 4.57
N TRP A 56 -7.14 -0.92 4.96
CA TRP A 56 -7.98 -1.32 6.09
C TRP A 56 -7.50 -0.68 7.39
N ILE A 57 -6.20 -0.75 7.71
CA ILE A 57 -5.64 -0.05 8.87
C ILE A 57 -5.96 1.43 8.82
N GLY A 58 -5.78 2.08 7.67
CA GLY A 58 -6.04 3.51 7.52
C GLY A 58 -7.51 3.90 7.65
N LEU A 59 -8.44 3.01 7.30
CA LEU A 59 -9.89 3.19 7.52
C LEU A 59 -10.31 2.85 8.95
N THR A 60 -9.60 1.96 9.62
CA THR A 60 -9.89 1.55 11.01
C THR A 60 -9.17 2.44 12.04
N LYS A 61 -8.49 3.51 11.59
CA LYS A 61 -7.92 4.55 12.44
C LYS A 61 -8.97 5.58 12.85
#